data_AF-A0A6I6MHJ4-F1
#
_entry.id   AF-A0A6I6MHJ4-F1
#
_cell.length_a   1.000
_cell.length_b   1.000
_cell.length_c   1.000
_cell.angle_alpha   90.00
_cell.angle_beta   90.00
_cell.angle_gamma   90.00
#
_symmetry.space_group_name_H-M   'P 1'
#
loop_
_entity.id
_entity.type
_entity.pdbx_description
1 polymer ?
#
loop_
_entity_poly.entity_id
_entity_poly.type
_entity_poly.pdbx_seq_one_letter_code
_entity_poly.pdbx_strand_id
1 'polypeptide(L)'
;MLRLVLLLIVIVGVAGYFTRPTEAVMREGADAVLSDPSNISEGLEGIGATIAGDRAYSNYYVAAKYDVTLDGTPVVSCWGAFQQVKCSRQADTRTGG
;
A
#
# COMPACT_ATOMS: atom_id res chain seq x y z
N MET A 1 26.68 19.50 18.42
CA MET A 1 26.44 18.09 18.05
C MET A 1 24.98 17.69 18.25
N LEU A 2 24.48 17.52 19.49
CA LEU A 2 23.09 17.10 19.75
C LEU A 2 22.02 18.04 19.14
N ARG A 3 22.28 19.36 19.15
CA ARG A 3 21.39 20.36 18.54
C ARG A 3 21.21 20.18 17.04
N LEU A 4 22.27 19.78 16.31
CA LEU A 4 22.20 19.52 14.87
C LEU A 4 21.46 18.21 14.57
N VAL A 5 21.69 17.18 15.39
CA VAL A 5 20.97 15.90 15.27
C VAL A 5 19.46 16.09 15.49
N LEU A 6 19.06 16.86 16.51
CA LEU A 6 17.65 17.20 16.74
C LEU A 6 17.04 17.97 15.56
N LEU A 7 17.79 18.92 15.00
CA LEU A 7 17.34 19.70 13.85
C LEU A 7 17.13 18.82 12.62
N LEU A 8 18.03 17.86 12.36
CA LEU A 8 17.88 16.89 11.28
C LEU A 8 16.67 15.97 11.45
N ILE A 9 16.40 15.48 12.67
CA ILE A 9 15.22 14.65 12.95
C ILE A 9 13.93 15.44 12.67
N VAL A 10 13.87 16.71 13.08
CA VAL A 10 12.70 17.58 12.80
C VAL A 10 12.53 17.78 11.30
N ILE A 11 13.61 18.07 10.56
CA ILE A 11 13.55 18.23 9.11
C ILE A 11 13.05 16.95 8.43
N VAL A 12 13.58 15.78 8.81
CA VAL A 12 13.15 14.49 8.23
C VAL A 12 11.68 14.20 8.57
N GLY A 13 11.24 14.49 9.80
CA GLY A 13 9.84 14.31 10.19
C GLY A 13 8.88 15.21 9.41
N VAL A 14 9.22 16.49 9.24
CA VAL A 14 8.41 17.44 8.46
C VAL A 14 8.42 17.09 6.97
N ALA A 15 9.59 16.77 6.41
CA ALA A 15 9.70 16.35 5.02
C ALA A 15 8.89 15.08 4.75
N GLY A 16 8.97 14.07 5.62
CA GLY A 16 8.18 12.84 5.52
C GLY A 16 6.68 13.09 5.61
N TYR A 17 6.24 14.01 6.47
CA TYR A 17 4.83 14.39 6.59
C TYR A 17 4.27 15.01 5.30
N PHE A 18 5.02 15.91 4.67
CA PHE A 18 4.58 16.57 3.43
C PHE A 18 4.70 15.68 2.20
N THR A 19 5.59 14.70 2.21
CA THR A 19 5.85 13.85 1.04
C THR A 19 5.08 12.55 1.05
N ARG A 20 4.37 12.19 2.14
CA ARG A 20 3.60 10.94 2.23
C ARG A 20 2.62 10.79 1.06
N PRO A 21 2.42 9.56 0.54
CA PRO A 21 1.51 9.35 -0.57
C PRO A 21 0.06 9.40 -0.06
N THR A 22 -0.82 9.99 -0.85
CA THR A 22 -2.24 10.06 -0.51
C THR A 22 -2.93 8.73 -0.75
N GLU A 23 -4.11 8.55 -0.15
CA GLU A 23 -4.95 7.38 -0.40
C GLU A 23 -5.22 7.18 -1.89
N ALA A 24 -5.50 8.26 -2.64
CA ALA A 24 -5.77 8.19 -4.07
C ALA A 24 -4.60 7.59 -4.86
N VAL A 25 -3.36 7.98 -4.55
CA VAL A 25 -2.15 7.47 -5.22
C VAL A 25 -1.91 6.00 -4.87
N MET A 26 -2.11 5.62 -3.60
CA MET A 26 -1.97 4.22 -3.20
C MET A 26 -3.08 3.32 -3.75
N ARG A 27 -4.29 3.86 -3.89
CA ARG A 27 -5.42 3.19 -4.52
C ARG A 27 -5.13 2.90 -5.99
N GLU A 28 -4.64 3.88 -6.73
CA GLU A 28 -4.25 3.72 -8.14
C GLU A 28 -3.14 2.67 -8.30
N GLY A 29 -2.14 2.67 -7.42
CA GLY A 29 -1.10 1.64 -7.39
C GLY A 29 -1.65 0.24 -7.09
N ALA A 30 -2.63 0.12 -6.19
CA ALA A 30 -3.29 -1.16 -5.91
C ALA A 30 -4.11 -1.64 -7.10
N ASP A 31 -4.89 -0.75 -7.72
CA ASP A 31 -5.72 -1.06 -8.89
C ASP A 31 -4.84 -1.47 -10.09
N ALA A 32 -3.63 -0.91 -10.24
CA ALA A 32 -2.65 -1.34 -11.24
C ALA A 32 -2.15 -2.78 -11.01
N VAL A 33 -1.84 -3.16 -9.76
CA VAL A 33 -1.42 -4.55 -9.42
C VAL A 33 -2.58 -5.55 -9.59
N LEU A 34 -3.81 -5.12 -9.35
CA LEU A 34 -5.01 -5.95 -9.54
C LEU A 34 -5.34 -6.15 -11.02
N SER A 35 -5.09 -5.14 -11.85
CA SER A 35 -5.41 -5.14 -13.29
C SER A 35 -4.30 -5.77 -14.15
N ASP A 36 -3.12 -6.05 -13.59
CA ASP A 36 -1.99 -6.62 -14.31
C ASP A 36 -2.16 -8.14 -14.51
N PRO A 37 -2.38 -8.61 -15.76
CA PRO A 37 -2.62 -10.02 -16.06
C PRO A 37 -1.40 -10.91 -15.78
N SER A 38 -0.19 -10.36 -15.76
CA SER A 38 1.05 -11.11 -15.49
C SER A 38 1.22 -11.44 -14.00
N ASN A 39 0.48 -10.77 -13.12
CA ASN A 39 0.45 -11.01 -11.69
C ASN A 39 -0.80 -11.79 -11.23
N ILE A 40 -1.68 -12.20 -12.15
CA ILE A 40 -2.84 -13.03 -11.84
C ILE A 40 -2.36 -14.47 -11.64
N SER A 41 -2.04 -14.85 -10.40
CA SER A 41 -1.98 -16.27 -10.05
C SER A 41 -3.34 -16.93 -10.30
N GLU A 42 -3.31 -18.15 -10.85
CA GLU A 42 -4.41 -18.98 -11.37
C GLU A 42 -5.68 -19.06 -10.49
N GLY A 43 -5.63 -18.71 -9.20
CA GLY A 43 -6.79 -18.63 -8.31
C GLY A 43 -7.68 -17.38 -8.49
N LEU A 44 -7.21 -16.34 -9.19
CA LEU A 44 -7.88 -15.04 -9.32
C LEU A 44 -8.19 -14.65 -10.78
N GLU A 45 -8.14 -15.57 -11.75
CA GLU A 45 -8.53 -15.30 -13.15
C GLU A 45 -10.00 -14.86 -13.27
N GLY A 46 -10.85 -15.19 -12.27
CA GLY A 46 -12.27 -14.82 -12.26
C GLY A 46 -12.64 -13.52 -11.54
N ILE A 47 -11.72 -12.88 -10.79
CA ILE A 47 -12.07 -11.77 -9.87
C ILE A 47 -11.38 -10.44 -10.27
N GLY A 48 -10.40 -10.50 -11.19
CA GLY A 48 -9.48 -9.42 -11.56
C GLY A 48 -10.03 -8.16 -12.25
N ALA A 49 -11.31 -7.82 -12.16
CA ALA A 49 -11.84 -6.57 -12.72
C ALA A 49 -12.84 -5.81 -11.83
N THR A 50 -13.32 -6.42 -10.75
CA THR A 50 -14.46 -5.88 -9.96
C THR A 50 -14.33 -6.17 -8.47
N ILE A 51 -13.11 -6.15 -7.91
CA ILE A 51 -12.91 -6.35 -6.47
C ILE A 51 -13.53 -5.17 -5.70
N ALA A 52 -14.76 -5.38 -5.24
CA ALA A 52 -15.44 -4.64 -4.17
C ALA A 52 -14.93 -5.11 -2.80
N GLY A 53 -13.62 -5.35 -2.70
CA GLY A 53 -12.96 -5.66 -1.44
C GLY A 53 -12.97 -4.45 -0.52
N ASP A 54 -12.90 -4.68 0.79
CA ASP A 54 -12.80 -3.62 1.78
C ASP A 54 -11.42 -2.96 1.65
N ARG A 55 -11.42 -1.63 1.48
CA ARG A 55 -10.24 -0.81 1.19
C ARG A 55 -9.90 -0.01 2.46
N ALA A 56 -8.75 -0.30 3.05
CA ALA A 56 -8.33 0.31 4.30
C ALA A 56 -7.05 1.14 4.10
N TYR A 57 -7.13 2.44 4.36
CA TYR A 57 -5.98 3.34 4.39
C TYR A 57 -5.55 3.62 5.83
N SER A 58 -4.28 3.34 6.14
CA SER A 58 -3.66 3.59 7.44
C SER A 58 -2.54 4.62 7.31
N ASN A 59 -2.59 5.67 8.13
CA ASN A 59 -1.63 6.76 8.11
C ASN A 59 -0.66 6.67 9.30
N TYR A 60 0.64 6.57 9.02
CA TYR A 60 1.71 6.49 10.02
C TYR A 60 2.59 7.76 10.02
N TYR A 61 2.00 8.93 9.75
CA TYR A 61 2.65 10.24 9.63
C TYR A 61 3.64 10.37 8.46
N VAL A 62 4.72 9.60 8.46
CA VAL A 62 5.79 9.60 7.43
C VAL A 62 5.65 8.47 6.41
N ALA A 63 4.87 7.46 6.77
CA ALA A 63 4.51 6.35 5.92
C ALA A 63 2.99 6.21 5.87
N ALA A 64 2.51 5.53 4.86
CA ALA A 64 1.12 5.19 4.72
C ALA A 64 1.01 3.75 4.22
N LYS A 65 -0.04 3.07 4.63
CA LYS A 65 -0.36 1.72 4.19
C LYS A 65 -1.75 1.71 3.59
N TYR A 66 -1.93 0.96 2.52
CA TYR A 66 -3.22 0.75 1.88
C TYR A 66 -3.41 -0.73 1.60
N ASP A 67 -4.40 -1.33 2.24
CA ASP A 67 -4.73 -2.74 2.08
C ASP A 67 -6.08 -2.88 1.36
N VAL A 68 -6.13 -3.83 0.42
CA VAL A 68 -7.38 -4.30 -0.18
C VAL A 68 -7.61 -5.71 0.35
N THR A 69 -8.73 -5.91 1.05
CA THR A 69 -9.08 -7.20 1.65
C THR A 69 -10.33 -7.77 0.99
N LEU A 70 -10.38 -9.09 0.84
CA LEU A 70 -11.52 -9.83 0.33
C LEU A 70 -11.88 -10.90 1.36
N ASP A 71 -13.09 -10.83 1.91
CA ASP A 71 -13.57 -11.77 2.95
C ASP A 71 -12.59 -11.87 4.14
N GLY A 72 -12.08 -10.72 4.60
CA GLY A 72 -11.14 -10.63 5.72
C GLY A 72 -9.67 -10.97 5.40
N THR A 73 -9.37 -11.45 4.18
CA THR A 73 -8.00 -11.76 3.76
C THR A 73 -7.42 -10.64 2.90
N PRO A 74 -6.23 -10.07 3.23
CA PRO A 74 -5.59 -9.08 2.39
C PRO A 74 -5.13 -9.73 1.08
N VAL A 75 -5.55 -9.17 -0.06
CA VAL A 75 -5.16 -9.63 -1.40
C VAL A 75 -4.09 -8.72 -2.01
N VAL A 76 -4.12 -7.43 -1.67
CA VAL A 76 -3.09 -6.45 -2.07
C VAL A 76 -2.74 -5.59 -0.87
N SER A 77 -1.44 -5.39 -0.67
CA SER A 77 -0.91 -4.48 0.33
C SER A 77 0.05 -3.50 -0.32
N CYS A 78 -0.25 -2.22 -0.19
CA CYS A 78 0.60 -1.13 -0.65
C CYS A 78 1.21 -0.43 0.55
N TRP A 79 2.52 -0.27 0.50
CA TRP A 79 3.28 0.54 1.44
C TRP A 79 3.84 1.75 0.72
N GLY A 80 3.56 2.91 1.30
CA GLY A 80 4.04 4.18 0.83
C GLY A 80 4.92 4.84 1.88
N ALA A 81 6.07 5.37 1.47
CA ALA A 81 6.88 6.24 2.29
C ALA A 81 7.42 7.36 1.39
N PHE A 82 7.26 8.61 1.82
CA PHE A 82 7.47 9.76 0.92
C PHE A 82 6.66 9.57 -0.38
N GLN A 83 7.18 10.02 -1.53
CA GLN A 83 6.49 9.92 -2.82
C GLN A 83 6.58 8.53 -3.47
N GLN A 84 7.16 7.55 -2.77
CA GLN A 84 7.35 6.20 -3.30
C GLN A 84 6.23 5.30 -2.77
N VAL A 85 5.57 4.61 -3.69
CA VAL A 85 4.56 3.59 -3.38
C VAL A 85 5.06 2.26 -3.92
N LYS A 86 5.04 1.24 -3.06
CA LYS A 86 5.28 -0.15 -3.45
C LYS A 86 4.09 -0.99 -3.08
N CYS A 87 3.45 -1.57 -4.09
CA CYS A 87 2.35 -2.50 -3.92
C CYS A 87 2.85 -3.92 -4.14
N SER A 88 2.44 -4.83 -3.26
CA SER A 88 2.65 -6.26 -3.41
C SER A 88 1.32 -6.99 -3.30
N ARG A 89 1.17 -8.01 -4.14
CA ARG A 89 0.09 -8.99 -3.99
C ARG A 89 0.42 -9.87 -2.79
N GLN A 90 -0.58 -10.11 -1.95
CA GLN A 90 -0.46 -11.02 -0.82
C GLN A 90 -0.94 -12.39 -1.26
N ALA A 91 -0.30 -13.45 -0.75
CA ALA A 91 -0.75 -14.81 -1.00
C ALA A 91 -2.16 -14.97 -0.42
N ASP A 92 -3.11 -15.39 -1.25
CA ASP A 92 -4.45 -15.68 -0.78
C ASP A 92 -4.40 -16.92 0.13
N THR A 93 -4.49 -16.70 1.43
CA THR A 93 -4.49 -17.78 2.42
C THR A 93 -5.81 -18.58 2.41
N ARG A 94 -6.83 -18.15 1.67
CA ARG A 94 -8.11 -18.86 1.51
C ARG A 94 -7.96 -20.12 0.66
N THR A 95 -7.04 -20.15 -0.30
CA THR A 95 -6.84 -21.30 -1.18
C THR A 95 -5.92 -22.38 -0.61
N GLY A 96 -5.32 -22.16 0.57
CA GLY A 96 -4.33 -23.07 1.15
C GLY A 96 -3.05 -23.09 0.31
N GLY A 97 -2.07 -22.26 0.67
CA GLY A 97 -0.77 -22.24 0.02
C GLY A 97 0.01 -23.54 0.12
#